data_AF-A0A349VQX1-F1
#
_entry.id   AF-A0A349VQX1-F1
#
_cell.length_a   1.000
_cell.length_b   1.000
_cell.length_c   1.000
_cell.angle_alpha   90.00
_cell.angle_beta   90.00
_cell.angle_gamma   90.00
#
_symmetry.space_group_name_H-M   'P 1'
#
loop_
_entity.id
_entity.type
_entity.pdbx_description
1 polymer ?
#
loop_
_entity_poly.entity_id
_entity_poly.type
_entity_poly.pdbx_seq_one_letter_code
_entity_poly.pdbx_strand_id
1 'polypeptide(L)'
;MVNILFCGNAGVFDGMLTCALSILKRTESKEPFHFFVFTMDLSDLKETYVPLNPRQAETFRRVIVRFNPENRLTVTDVGDLYRRHFSGCPNEGAYCSPYTLIRLFADLVPGIPDKL
;
A
#
# COMPACT_ATOMS: atom_id res chain seq x y z
N MET A 1 -2.66 12.21 -14.26
CA MET A 1 -2.07 11.03 -13.60
C MET A 1 -2.95 10.72 -12.40
N VAL A 2 -3.43 9.49 -12.30
CA VAL A 2 -4.34 9.06 -11.23
C VAL A 2 -3.52 8.40 -10.12
N ASN A 3 -3.59 8.93 -8.91
CA ASN A 3 -2.87 8.40 -7.75
C ASN A 3 -3.79 7.45 -7.00
N ILE A 4 -3.27 6.34 -6.47
CA ILE A 4 -4.04 5.39 -5.67
C ILE A 4 -3.16 4.92 -4.51
N LEU A 5 -3.66 5.02 -3.28
CA LEU A 5 -2.97 4.48 -2.11
C LEU A 5 -3.60 3.17 -1.64
N PHE A 6 -2.81 2.10 -1.63
CA PHE A 6 -3.11 0.87 -0.90
C PHE A 6 -2.38 0.86 0.45
N CYS A 7 -3.03 0.32 1.47
CA CYS A 7 -2.47 0.14 2.80
C CYS A 7 -2.62 -1.32 3.21
N GLY A 8 -1.52 -1.98 3.56
CA GLY A 8 -1.57 -3.40 3.92
C GLY A 8 -0.20 -4.07 4.01
N ASN A 9 -0.24 -5.40 4.04
CA ASN A 9 0.90 -6.27 4.28
C ASN A 9 0.98 -7.35 3.20
N ALA A 10 1.97 -8.25 3.30
CA ALA A 10 2.16 -9.32 2.30
C ALA A 10 0.91 -10.21 2.13
N GLY A 11 0.15 -10.43 3.20
CA GLY A 11 -1.02 -11.33 3.21
C GLY A 11 -2.21 -10.84 2.38
N VAL A 12 -2.28 -9.54 2.08
CA VAL A 12 -3.38 -8.94 1.29
C VAL A 12 -2.95 -8.57 -0.14
N PHE A 13 -1.76 -8.99 -0.56
CA PHE A 13 -1.20 -8.67 -1.87
C PHE A 13 -2.12 -9.05 -3.04
N ASP A 14 -2.70 -10.25 -3.01
CA ASP A 14 -3.59 -10.72 -4.08
C ASP A 14 -4.81 -9.80 -4.23
N GLY A 15 -5.31 -9.27 -3.11
CA GLY A 15 -6.39 -8.29 -3.10
C GLY A 15 -5.98 -6.95 -3.72
N MET A 16 -4.81 -6.43 -3.35
CA MET A 16 -4.26 -5.20 -3.94
C MET A 16 -4.08 -5.33 -5.46
N LEU A 17 -3.47 -6.43 -5.90
CA LEU A 17 -3.20 -6.67 -7.32
C LEU A 17 -4.50 -6.86 -8.11
N THR A 18 -5.47 -7.60 -7.56
CA THR A 18 -6.77 -7.82 -8.21
C THR A 18 -7.57 -6.52 -8.31
N CYS A 19 -7.51 -5.66 -7.29
CA CYS A 19 -8.11 -4.33 -7.32
C CYS A 19 -7.48 -3.45 -8.40
N ALA A 20 -6.15 -3.38 -8.46
CA ALA A 20 -5.44 -2.63 -9.50
C ALA A 20 -5.77 -3.15 -10.91
N LEU A 21 -5.82 -4.48 -11.10
CA LEU A 21 -6.23 -5.08 -12.37
C LEU A 21 -7.67 -4.74 -12.74
N SER A 22 -8.58 -4.72 -11.77
CA SER A 22 -9.97 -4.32 -11.99
C SER A 22 -10.05 -2.89 -12.53
N ILE A 23 -9.30 -1.96 -11.93
CA ILE A 23 -9.23 -0.56 -12.36
C ILE A 23 -8.64 -0.46 -13.77
N LEU A 24 -7.45 -1.03 -13.98
CA LEU A 24 -6.72 -0.92 -15.25
C LEU A 24 -7.44 -1.58 -16.42
N LYS A 25 -8.20 -2.64 -16.19
CA LYS A 25 -8.98 -3.34 -17.24
C LYS A 25 -10.29 -2.64 -17.59
N ARG A 26 -10.82 -1.79 -16.71
CA ARG A 26 -12.17 -1.21 -16.86
C ARG A 26 -12.17 0.30 -17.06
N THR A 27 -11.07 0.98 -16.77
CA THR A 27 -10.96 2.42 -16.99
C THR A 27 -10.91 2.76 -18.48
N GLU A 28 -11.62 3.82 -18.86
CA GLU A 28 -11.51 4.42 -20.20
C GLU A 28 -10.41 5.49 -20.26
N SER A 29 -9.93 5.94 -19.09
CA SER A 29 -8.88 6.95 -18.99
C SER A 29 -7.58 6.47 -19.63
N LYS A 30 -6.91 7.39 -20.34
CA LYS A 30 -5.57 7.18 -20.90
C LYS A 30 -4.46 7.70 -19.98
N GLU A 31 -4.82 8.36 -18.88
CA GLU A 31 -3.84 8.86 -17.93
C GLU A 31 -3.08 7.70 -17.25
N PRO A 32 -1.77 7.88 -16.96
CA PRO A 32 -1.04 6.90 -16.18
C PRO A 32 -1.50 6.88 -14.72
N PHE A 33 -1.30 5.74 -14.07
CA PHE A 33 -1.59 5.51 -12.66
C PHE A 33 -0.29 5.47 -11.84
N HIS A 34 -0.30 6.12 -10.68
CA HIS A 34 0.73 5.95 -9.65
C HIS A 34 0.11 5.23 -8.46
N PHE A 35 0.47 3.97 -8.29
CA PHE A 35 0.11 3.18 -7.12
C PHE A 35 1.13 3.41 -6.00
N PHE A 36 0.64 3.87 -4.86
CA PHE A 36 1.38 3.92 -3.61
C PHE A 36 0.96 2.73 -2.76
N VAL A 37 1.91 2.12 -2.06
CA VAL A 37 1.64 1.08 -1.07
C VAL A 37 2.31 1.47 0.24
N PHE A 38 1.51 1.70 1.27
CA PHE A 38 2.00 1.75 2.63
C PHE A 38 2.00 0.35 3.23
N THR A 39 3.14 -0.01 3.79
CA THR A 39 3.37 -1.29 4.45
C THR A 39 4.25 -1.09 5.67
N MET A 40 4.39 -2.12 6.50
CA MET A 40 5.22 -2.07 7.71
C MET A 40 5.44 -3.50 8.22
N ASP A 41 6.45 -3.67 9.07
CA ASP A 41 6.68 -4.90 9.81
C ASP A 41 6.14 -4.80 11.24
N LEU A 42 5.18 -5.68 11.56
CA LEU A 42 4.60 -5.89 12.88
C LEU A 42 4.63 -7.38 13.26
N SER A 43 5.65 -8.11 12.80
CA SER A 43 5.83 -9.53 13.09
C SER A 43 5.97 -9.84 14.58
N ASP A 44 6.33 -8.83 15.38
CA ASP A 44 6.34 -8.85 16.85
C ASP A 44 4.94 -8.94 17.47
N LEU A 45 3.91 -8.38 16.81
CA LEU A 45 2.51 -8.52 17.23
C LEU A 45 1.90 -9.82 16.70
N LYS A 46 2.22 -10.19 15.45
CA LYS A 46 1.75 -11.42 14.82
C LYS A 46 2.69 -11.82 13.70
N GLU A 47 3.19 -13.05 13.70
CA GLU A 47 4.17 -13.55 12.72
C GLU A 47 3.79 -13.30 11.25
N THR A 48 2.49 -13.32 10.92
CA THR A 48 2.02 -13.07 9.54
C THR A 48 1.94 -11.60 9.15
N TYR A 49 2.21 -10.68 10.07
CA TYR A 49 2.22 -9.23 9.84
C TYR A 49 3.57 -8.76 9.31
N VAL A 50 3.95 -9.31 8.17
CA VAL A 50 5.15 -8.94 7.42
C VAL A 50 4.82 -7.98 6.28
N PRO A 51 5.72 -7.04 5.96
CA PRO A 51 5.49 -6.04 4.93
C PRO A 51 5.40 -6.66 3.53
N LEU A 52 4.93 -5.87 2.57
CA LEU A 52 4.96 -6.28 1.16
C LEU A 52 6.40 -6.62 0.75
N ASN A 53 6.63 -7.85 0.28
CA ASN A 53 7.99 -8.28 -0.02
C ASN A 53 8.46 -7.81 -1.43
N PRO A 54 9.78 -7.79 -1.69
CA PRO A 54 10.32 -7.30 -2.97
C PRO A 54 9.80 -8.06 -4.20
N ARG A 55 9.55 -9.37 -4.09
CA ARG A 55 9.00 -10.19 -5.19
C ARG A 55 7.56 -9.81 -5.51
N GLN A 56 6.74 -9.53 -4.50
CA GLN A 56 5.37 -9.04 -4.67
C GLN A 56 5.37 -7.65 -5.30
N ALA A 57 6.20 -6.72 -4.79
CA ALA A 57 6.33 -5.38 -5.34
C ALA A 57 6.77 -5.41 -6.82
N GLU A 58 7.74 -6.25 -7.16
CA GLU A 58 8.20 -6.39 -8.55
C GLU A 58 7.15 -7.06 -9.45
N THR A 59 6.42 -8.04 -8.93
CA THR A 59 5.28 -8.63 -9.65
C THR A 59 4.21 -7.58 -9.94
N PHE A 60 3.86 -6.75 -8.96
CA PHE A 60 2.93 -5.64 -9.11
C PHE A 60 3.42 -4.66 -10.18
N ARG A 61 4.67 -4.17 -10.06
CA ARG A 61 5.28 -3.25 -11.03
C ARG A 61 5.22 -3.80 -12.45
N ARG A 62 5.64 -5.06 -12.65
CA ARG A 62 5.59 -5.72 -13.96
C ARG A 62 4.18 -5.85 -14.52
N VAL A 63 3.16 -6.02 -13.68
CA VAL A 63 1.77 -6.09 -14.15
C VAL A 63 1.28 -4.73 -14.61
N ILE A 64 1.45 -3.67 -13.81
CA ILE A 64 0.87 -2.35 -14.13
C ILE A 64 1.51 -1.71 -15.36
N VAL A 65 2.82 -1.89 -15.59
CA VAL A 65 3.50 -1.30 -16.74
C VAL A 65 3.09 -1.91 -18.08
N ARG A 66 2.46 -3.10 -18.07
CA ARG A 66 1.89 -3.72 -19.29
C ARG A 66 0.62 -3.02 -19.76
N PHE A 67 -0.06 -2.29 -18.86
CA PHE A 67 -1.27 -1.52 -19.21
C PHE A 67 -0.91 -0.10 -19.66
N ASN A 68 0.12 0.50 -19.07
CA ASN A 68 0.71 1.76 -19.52
C ASN A 68 2.17 1.83 -19.00
N PRO A 69 3.19 2.04 -19.87
CA PRO A 69 4.60 2.07 -19.46
C PRO A 69 4.95 3.21 -18.49
N GLU A 70 4.12 4.25 -18.42
CA GLU A 70 4.28 5.35 -17.47
C GLU A 70 3.65 5.08 -16.09
N ASN A 71 2.97 3.95 -15.91
CA ASN A 71 2.45 3.54 -14.60
C ASN A 71 3.59 3.36 -13.59
N ARG A 72 3.37 3.79 -12.36
CA ARG A 72 4.38 3.76 -11.29
C ARG A 72 3.90 3.00 -10.07
N LEU A 73 4.86 2.42 -9.36
CA LEU A 73 4.65 1.81 -8.05
C LEU A 73 5.70 2.35 -7.08
N THR A 74 5.23 2.99 -6.00
CA THR A 74 6.04 3.37 -4.83
C THR A 74 5.58 2.56 -3.64
N VAL A 75 6.50 1.86 -2.99
CA VAL A 75 6.24 1.13 -1.75
C VAL A 75 6.99 1.86 -0.64
N THR A 76 6.30 2.21 0.43
CA THR A 76 6.85 2.93 1.56
C THR A 76 6.61 2.13 2.83
N ASP A 77 7.70 1.85 3.54
CA ASP A 77 7.62 1.36 4.92
C ASP A 77 7.28 2.53 5.84
N VAL A 78 6.18 2.42 6.57
CA VAL A 78 5.69 3.43 7.51
C VAL A 78 5.72 2.92 8.96
N GLY A 79 6.51 1.88 9.23
CA GLY A 79 6.64 1.25 10.56
C GLY A 79 7.09 2.23 11.64
N ASP A 80 8.02 3.13 11.34
CA ASP A 80 8.49 4.14 12.30
C ASP A 80 7.38 5.15 12.67
N LEU A 81 6.56 5.56 11.69
CA LEU A 81 5.40 6.41 11.93
C LEU A 81 4.35 5.68 12.76
N TYR A 82 4.08 4.41 12.41
CA TYR A 82 3.18 3.57 13.19
C TYR A 82 3.64 3.45 14.65
N ARG A 83 4.90 3.10 14.88
CA ARG A 83 5.43 2.91 16.24
C ARG A 83 5.37 4.19 17.06
N ARG A 84 5.64 5.33 16.44
CA ARG A 84 5.59 6.65 17.10
C ARG A 84 4.17 7.04 17.52
N HIS A 85 3.17 6.75 16.69
CA HIS A 85 1.82 7.29 16.87
C HIS A 85 0.80 6.29 17.44
N PHE A 86 1.01 5.00 17.25
CA PHE A 86 0.00 3.97 17.53
C PHE A 86 0.50 2.76 18.33
N SER A 87 1.82 2.61 18.59
CA SER A 87 2.31 1.51 19.42
C SER A 87 1.72 1.56 20.83
N GLY A 88 1.21 0.43 21.31
CA GLY A 88 0.58 0.31 22.63
C GLY A 88 -0.76 1.03 22.76
N CYS A 89 -1.35 1.56 21.67
CA CYS A 89 -2.67 2.17 21.74
C CYS A 89 -3.77 1.09 21.92
N PRO A 90 -4.95 1.45 22.45
CA PRO A 90 -6.04 0.48 22.64
C PRO A 90 -6.49 -0.22 21.36
N ASN A 91 -6.23 0.38 20.19
CA ASN A 91 -6.61 -0.15 18.88
C ASN A 91 -5.60 -1.16 18.32
N GLU A 92 -4.41 -1.30 18.89
CA GLU A 92 -3.37 -2.22 18.41
C GLU A 92 -3.78 -3.70 18.57
N GLY A 93 -4.53 -4.00 19.64
CA GLY A 93 -5.09 -5.33 19.90
C GLY A 93 -6.55 -5.49 19.46
N ALA A 94 -7.11 -4.53 18.73
CA ALA A 94 -8.50 -4.61 18.26
C ALA A 94 -8.67 -5.68 17.17
N TYR A 95 -9.93 -6.00 16.82
CA TYR A 95 -10.23 -7.03 15.82
C TYR A 95 -9.67 -6.71 14.42
N CYS A 96 -9.47 -5.42 14.11
CA CYS A 96 -8.88 -4.96 12.85
C CYS A 96 -7.36 -5.06 12.88
N SER A 97 -6.75 -5.38 11.75
CA SER A 97 -5.30 -5.30 11.65
C SER A 97 -4.83 -3.84 11.78
N PRO A 98 -3.66 -3.59 12.40
CA PRO A 98 -3.11 -2.24 12.54
C PRO A 98 -2.82 -1.55 11.19
N TYR A 99 -2.71 -2.33 10.10
CA TYR A 99 -2.59 -1.82 8.73
C TYR A 99 -3.78 -0.99 8.25
N THR A 100 -4.93 -1.05 8.94
CA THR A 100 -6.06 -0.15 8.66
C THR A 100 -5.77 1.31 9.03
N LEU A 101 -4.86 1.54 9.97
CA LEU A 101 -4.54 2.88 10.50
C LEU A 101 -3.53 3.64 9.65
N ILE A 102 -2.67 2.94 8.90
CA ILE A 102 -1.52 3.57 8.24
C ILE A 102 -1.90 4.51 7.09
N ARG A 103 -3.16 4.46 6.61
CA ARG A 103 -3.70 5.47 5.68
C ARG A 103 -3.70 6.89 6.27
N LEU A 104 -3.73 7.00 7.60
CA LEU A 104 -3.71 8.27 8.33
C LEU A 104 -2.35 8.98 8.25
N PHE A 105 -1.34 8.36 7.65
CA PHE A 105 -0.02 8.95 7.45
C PHE A 105 0.19 9.54 6.05
N ALA A 106 -0.85 9.57 5.21
CA ALA A 106 -0.72 10.03 3.82
C ALA A 106 -0.23 11.49 3.73
N ASP A 107 -0.59 12.34 4.69
CA ASP A 107 -0.14 13.73 4.81
C ASP A 107 1.27 13.89 5.40
N LEU A 108 1.80 12.85 6.06
CA LEU A 108 3.11 12.89 6.72
C LEU A 108 4.23 12.29 5.86
N VAL A 109 3.89 11.38 4.95
CA VAL A 109 4.87 10.70 4.09
C VAL A 109 5.27 11.62 2.92
N PRO A 110 6.56 11.97 2.77
CA PRO A 110 7.02 12.81 1.68
C PRO A 110 6.75 12.19 0.30
N GLY A 111 6.34 13.01 -0.66
CA GLY A 111 6.10 12.60 -2.05
C GLY A 111 4.70 12.01 -2.30
N ILE A 112 3.83 11.97 -1.29
CA ILE A 112 2.41 11.74 -1.48
C ILE A 112 1.77 13.03 -2.02
N PRO A 113 0.98 12.96 -3.10
CA PRO A 113 0.31 14.13 -3.65
C PRO A 113 -0.91 14.55 -2.81
N ASP A 114 -1.30 15.82 -2.91
CA ASP A 114 -2.47 16.39 -2.20
C ASP A 114 -3.80 15.64 -2.48
N LYS A 115 -3.88 14.92 -3.61
CA LYS A 115 -5.04 14.12 -4.00
C LYS A 115 -4.65 12.68 -4.35
N LEU A 116 -5.25 11.77 -3.59
CA LEU A 116 -5.27 10.31 -3.78
C LEU A 116 -6.64 9.84 -4.27
#